data_AF-A0A7V8AY25-F1
#
_entry.id   AF-A0A7V8AY25-F1
#
_cell.length_a   1.000
_cell.length_b   1.000
_cell.length_c   1.000
_cell.angle_alpha   90.00
_cell.angle_beta   90.00
_cell.angle_gamma   90.00
#
_symmetry.space_group_name_H-M   'P 1'
#
loop_
_entity.id
_entity.type
_entity.pdbx_description
1 polymer ?
#
loop_
_entity_poly.entity_id
_entity_poly.type
_entity_poly.pdbx_seq_one_letter_code
_entity_poly.pdbx_strand_id
1 'polypeptide(L)'
;MKDERVKQALIGAAVLTALTCGLLALLLGWRQVPGLLGEWLGTAVGIMSTPFFLEASFVILGVLVVMVFNVVRRHREGDEFVALDELPEHQAPPPDSHD
;
A
#
# COMPACT_ATOMS: atom_id res chain seq x y z
N MET A 1 1.19 17.67 15.01
CA MET A 1 0.82 17.98 13.60
C MET A 1 2.00 18.05 12.63
N LYS A 2 3.14 18.70 12.96
CA LYS A 2 4.31 18.73 12.05
C LYS A 2 4.96 17.36 11.87
N ASP A 3 5.15 16.60 12.95
CA ASP A 3 5.82 15.29 12.90
C ASP A 3 5.04 14.25 12.09
N GLU A 4 3.71 14.27 12.15
CA GLU A 4 2.86 13.33 11.40
C GLU A 4 2.98 13.54 9.88
N ARG A 5 3.02 14.80 9.43
CA ARG A 5 3.21 15.14 8.01
C ARG A 5 4.61 14.76 7.53
N VAL A 6 5.62 14.97 8.36
CA VAL A 6 7.01 14.57 8.07
C VAL A 6 7.12 13.04 7.99
N LYS A 7 6.43 12.32 8.87
CA LYS A 7 6.39 10.85 8.86
C LYS A 7 5.68 10.30 7.63
N GLN A 8 4.57 10.90 7.22
CA GLN A 8 3.88 10.56 5.97
C GLN A 8 4.76 10.83 4.74
N ALA A 9 5.45 11.97 4.70
CA ALA A 9 6.39 12.29 3.63
C ALA A 9 7.56 11.30 3.58
N LEU A 10 8.10 10.91 4.74
CA LEU A 10 9.15 9.89 4.85
C LEU A 10 8.70 8.52 4.35
N ILE A 11 7.48 8.10 4.70
CA ILE A 11 6.91 6.83 4.22
C ILE A 11 6.72 6.87 2.71
N GLY A 12 6.18 7.96 2.17
CA GLY A 12 6.04 8.15 0.72
C GLY A 12 7.39 8.11 0.01
N ALA A 13 8.37 8.85 0.53
CA ALA A 13 9.74 8.88 -0.01
C ALA A 13 10.42 7.50 0.06
N ALA A 14 10.24 6.75 1.14
CA ALA A 14 10.77 5.40 1.28
C ALA A 14 10.17 4.44 0.25
N VAL A 15 8.85 4.50 0.04
CA VAL A 15 8.16 3.67 -0.96
C VAL A 15 8.63 4.01 -2.38
N LEU A 16 8.69 5.29 -2.73
CA LEU A 16 9.22 5.75 -4.02
C LEU A 16 10.67 5.32 -4.24
N THR A 17 11.51 5.43 -3.22
CA THR A 17 12.92 5.03 -3.29
C THR A 17 13.05 3.52 -3.48
N ALA A 18 12.29 2.72 -2.72
CA ALA A 18 12.29 1.27 -2.84
C ALA A 18 11.85 0.81 -4.24
N LEU A 19 10.79 1.41 -4.79
CA LEU A 19 10.30 1.13 -6.13
C LEU A 19 11.34 1.51 -7.20
N THR A 20 11.97 2.67 -7.06
CA THR A 20 13.02 3.14 -7.98
C THR A 20 14.23 2.20 -7.96
N CYS A 21 14.73 1.85 -6.77
CA CYS A 21 15.84 0.90 -6.63
C CYS A 21 15.49 -0.48 -7.19
N GLY A 22 14.27 -0.97 -6.95
CA GLY A 22 13.80 -2.26 -7.47
C GLY A 22 13.73 -2.28 -9.00
N LEU A 23 13.21 -1.22 -9.62
CA LEU A 23 13.17 -1.07 -11.08
C LEU A 23 14.58 -1.02 -11.67
N LEU A 24 15.50 -0.25 -11.08
CA LEU A 24 16.89 -0.19 -11.53
C LEU A 24 17.60 -1.54 -11.39
N ALA A 25 17.38 -2.25 -10.28
CA ALA A 25 17.92 -3.58 -10.06
C ALA A 25 17.37 -4.59 -11.08
N LEU A 26 16.08 -4.51 -11.42
CA LEU A 26 15.47 -5.36 -12.45
C LEU A 26 16.06 -5.05 -13.83
N LEU A 27 16.18 -3.76 -14.18
CA LEU A 27 16.74 -3.27 -15.45
C LEU A 27 18.22 -3.59 -15.66
N LEU A 28 19.00 -3.70 -14.58
CA LEU A 28 20.41 -4.09 -14.64
C LEU A 28 20.59 -5.61 -14.49
N GLY A 29 19.75 -6.25 -13.68
CA GLY A 29 19.85 -7.66 -13.31
C GLY A 29 19.37 -8.63 -14.38
N TRP A 30 18.37 -8.27 -15.20
CA TRP A 30 17.86 -9.16 -16.26
C TRP A 30 18.94 -9.56 -17.27
N ARG A 31 19.96 -8.71 -17.46
CA ARG A 31 21.08 -8.94 -18.38
C ARG A 31 22.07 -10.00 -17.89
N GLN A 32 22.01 -10.37 -16.62
CA GLN A 32 22.83 -11.42 -16.00
C GLN A 32 22.15 -12.80 -16.05
N VAL A 33 20.93 -12.90 -16.59
CA VAL A 33 20.17 -14.16 -16.68
C VAL A 33 20.38 -14.80 -18.06
N PRO A 34 21.26 -15.81 -18.21
CA PRO A 34 21.44 -16.49 -19.48
C PRO A 34 20.31 -17.47 -19.79
N GLY A 35 19.99 -17.64 -21.07
CA GLY A 35 19.02 -18.61 -21.57
C GLY A 35 17.64 -18.03 -21.89
N LEU A 36 16.68 -18.91 -22.19
CA LEU A 36 15.33 -18.57 -22.65
C LEU A 36 14.61 -17.61 -21.68
N LEU A 37 14.81 -17.78 -20.36
CA LEU A 37 14.23 -16.91 -19.34
C LEU A 37 14.74 -15.46 -19.42
N GLY A 38 16.01 -15.26 -19.75
CA GLY A 38 16.58 -13.91 -19.92
C GLY A 38 16.02 -13.21 -21.16
N GLU A 39 15.77 -13.96 -22.23
CA GLU A 39 15.19 -13.45 -23.48
C GLU A 39 13.71 -13.08 -23.31
N TRP A 40 12.94 -13.91 -22.59
CA TRP A 40 11.56 -13.59 -22.20
C TRP A 40 11.49 -12.39 -21.25
N LEU A 41 12.37 -12.33 -20.24
CA LEU A 41 12.45 -11.19 -19.33
C LEU A 41 12.84 -9.90 -20.06
N GLY A 42 13.84 -9.96 -20.95
CA GLY A 42 14.24 -8.82 -21.78
C GLY A 42 13.11 -8.34 -22.69
N THR A 43 12.37 -9.26 -23.28
CA THR A 43 11.20 -8.93 -24.12
C THR A 43 10.09 -8.27 -23.29
N ALA A 44 9.78 -8.83 -22.11
CA ALA A 44 8.78 -8.27 -21.21
C ALA A 44 9.18 -6.89 -20.69
N VAL A 45 10.44 -6.70 -20.30
CA VAL A 45 11.00 -5.41 -19.89
C VAL A 45 10.94 -4.41 -21.06
N GLY A 46 11.24 -4.83 -22.28
CA GLY A 46 11.13 -4.01 -23.47
C GLY A 46 9.70 -3.53 -23.72
N ILE A 47 8.70 -4.42 -23.61
CA ILE A 47 7.28 -4.07 -23.75
C ILE A 47 6.84 -3.11 -22.65
N MET A 48 7.20 -3.40 -21.39
CA MET A 48 6.86 -2.55 -20.24
C MET A 48 7.51 -1.16 -20.31
N SER A 49 8.65 -1.03 -21.00
CA SER A 49 9.36 0.24 -21.20
C SER A 49 8.78 1.11 -22.32
N THR A 50 7.76 0.62 -23.04
CA THR A 50 7.06 1.45 -24.04
C THR A 50 6.28 2.58 -23.35
N PRO A 51 6.16 3.76 -23.99
CA PRO A 51 5.61 4.95 -23.34
C PRO A 51 4.21 4.73 -22.76
N PHE A 52 3.36 3.97 -23.46
CA PHE A 52 2.01 3.66 -23.00
C PHE A 52 1.98 2.78 -21.74
N PHE A 53 2.76 1.70 -21.72
CA PHE A 53 2.79 0.80 -20.56
C PHE A 53 3.47 1.44 -19.35
N LEU A 54 4.47 2.29 -19.60
CA LEU A 54 5.19 3.03 -18.58
C LEU A 54 4.28 4.07 -17.89
N GLU A 55 3.48 4.81 -18.66
CA GLU A 55 2.46 5.72 -18.11
C GLU A 55 1.37 4.96 -17.34
N ALA A 56 0.84 3.87 -17.91
CA ALA A 56 -0.19 3.06 -17.25
C ALA A 56 0.31 2.47 -15.92
N SER A 57 1.57 2.02 -15.87
CA SER A 57 2.16 1.49 -14.64
C SER A 57 2.36 2.55 -13.58
N PHE A 58 2.71 3.80 -13.92
CA PHE A 58 2.74 4.90 -12.94
C PHE A 58 1.35 5.24 -12.37
N VAL A 59 0.30 5.19 -13.20
CA VAL A 59 -1.08 5.42 -12.71
C VAL A 59 -1.49 4.32 -11.74
N ILE A 60 -1.27 3.05 -12.10
CA ILE A 60 -1.58 1.90 -11.24
C ILE A 60 -0.76 1.97 -9.95
N LEU A 61 0.51 2.35 -10.04
CA LEU A 61 1.39 2.53 -8.89
C LEU A 61 0.88 3.62 -7.95
N GLY A 62 0.43 4.75 -8.48
CA GLY A 62 -0.18 5.82 -7.69
C GLY A 62 -1.42 5.34 -6.94
N VAL A 63 -2.30 4.59 -7.60
CA VAL A 63 -3.49 3.99 -6.97
C VAL A 63 -3.12 3.00 -5.88
N LEU A 64 -2.15 2.12 -6.13
CA LEU A 64 -1.63 1.17 -5.13
C LEU A 64 -1.05 1.87 -3.91
N VAL A 65 -0.25 2.92 -4.11
CA VAL A 65 0.32 3.71 -3.00
C VAL A 65 -0.79 4.32 -2.16
N VAL A 66 -1.80 4.94 -2.77
CA VAL A 66 -2.95 5.51 -2.06
C VAL A 66 -3.72 4.42 -1.30
N MET A 67 -3.94 3.27 -1.92
CA MET A 67 -4.65 2.15 -1.30
C MET A 67 -3.88 1.59 -0.10
N VAL A 68 -2.59 1.29 -0.25
CA VAL A 68 -1.72 0.81 0.84
C VAL A 68 -1.66 1.83 1.96
N PHE A 69 -1.52 3.11 1.63
CA PHE A 69 -1.49 4.17 2.62
C PHE A 69 -2.80 4.27 3.39
N ASN A 70 -3.94 4.16 2.70
CA ASN A 70 -5.25 4.11 3.34
C ASN A 70 -5.42 2.87 4.23
N VAL A 71 -4.93 1.70 3.81
CA VAL A 71 -4.95 0.48 4.63
C VAL A 71 -4.08 0.63 5.87
N VAL A 72 -2.85 1.15 5.72
CA VAL A 72 -1.93 1.41 6.84
C VAL A 72 -2.53 2.44 7.80
N ARG A 73 -3.13 3.51 7.27
CA ARG A 73 -3.83 4.51 8.07
C ARG A 73 -4.98 3.88 8.84
N ARG A 74 -5.82 3.09 8.17
CA ARG A 74 -6.92 2.36 8.80
C ARG A 74 -6.44 1.39 9.88
N HIS A 75 -5.31 0.72 9.71
CA HIS A 75 -4.73 -0.14 10.74
C HIS A 75 -4.13 0.64 11.92
N ARG A 76 -3.67 1.89 11.71
CA ARG A 76 -3.14 2.75 12.78
C ARG A 76 -4.22 3.52 13.53
N GLU A 77 -5.30 3.91 12.85
CA GLU A 77 -6.46 4.62 13.41
C GLU A 77 -7.55 3.64 13.90
N GLY A 78 -7.57 2.40 13.39
CA GLY A 78 -8.59 1.39 13.68
C GLY A 78 -8.31 0.51 14.89
N ASP A 79 -7.37 0.88 15.76
CA ASP A 79 -7.25 0.31 17.10
C ASP A 79 -7.87 1.24 18.17
N GLU A 80 -8.61 2.25 17.71
CA GLU A 80 -9.55 3.02 18.52
C GLU A 80 -10.97 2.50 18.24
N PHE A 81 -11.15 1.17 18.24
CA PHE A 81 -12.45 0.62 18.60
C PHE A 81 -12.65 0.99 20.06
N VAL A 82 -13.34 2.12 20.27
CA VAL A 82 -14.04 2.47 21.50
C VAL A 82 -14.39 1.17 22.22
N ALA A 83 -13.73 0.92 23.36
CA ALA A 83 -14.16 -0.15 24.25
C ALA A 83 -15.62 0.17 24.59
N LEU A 84 -16.54 -0.62 24.05
CA LEU A 84 -17.98 -0.51 24.34
C LEU A 84 -18.29 -0.81 25.83
N ASP A 85 -17.27 -1.10 26.63
CA ASP A 85 -17.33 -1.33 28.07
C ASP A 85 -17.73 -0.08 28.89
N GLU A 86 -17.82 1.11 28.27
CA GLU A 86 -18.30 2.34 28.94
C GLU A 86 -19.73 2.75 28.56
N LEU A 87 -20.59 1.83 28.10
CA LEU A 87 -22.02 2.12 28.09
C LEU A 87 -22.52 2.10 29.56
N PRO A 88 -23.01 3.22 30.13
CA PRO A 88 -23.61 3.21 31.45
C PRO A 88 -24.81 2.25 31.43
N GLU A 89 -24.87 1.37 32.43
CA GLU A 89 -25.85 0.30 32.67
C GLU A 89 -27.34 0.77 32.69
N HIS A 90 -27.59 2.06 32.44
CA HIS A 90 -28.87 2.73 32.56
C HIS A 90 -29.75 2.73 31.29
N GLN A 91 -29.33 2.04 30.22
CA GLN A 91 -30.14 1.88 28.99
C GLN A 91 -30.51 0.41 28.70
N ALA A 92 -30.37 -0.49 29.66
CA ALA A 92 -30.99 -1.80 29.55
C ALA A 92 -32.53 -1.64 29.64
N PRO A 93 -33.31 -2.11 28.65
CA PRO A 93 -34.77 -2.12 28.78
C PRO A 93 -35.14 -2.98 30.00
N PRO A 94 -36.14 -2.57 30.82
CA PRO A 94 -36.52 -3.34 31.99
C PRO A 94 -36.95 -4.75 31.56
N PRO A 95 -36.60 -5.79 32.34
CA PRO A 95 -37.00 -7.15 32.01
C PRO A 95 -38.53 -7.22 32.00
N ASP A 96 -39.09 -7.60 30.85
CA ASP A 96 -40.51 -7.85 30.68
C ASP A 96 -40.97 -8.83 31.76
N SER A 97 -41.83 -8.35 32.66
CA SER A 97 -42.54 -9.15 33.64
C SER A 97 -43.57 -10.01 32.91
N HIS A 98 -43.18 -11.20 32.52
CA HIS A 98 -44.10 -12.28 32.18
C HIS A 98 -44.14 -13.28 33.33
N ASP A 99 -45.24 -13.17 34.09
CA ASP A 99 -45.88 -14.12 35.01
C ASP A 99 -45.07 -14.76 36.16
#